data_AF-A0A0F9K6P0-F1
#
_entry.id   AF-A0A0F9K6P0-F1
#
_cell.length_a   1.000
_cell.length_b   1.000
_cell.length_c   1.000
_cell.angle_alpha   90.00
_cell.angle_beta   90.00
_cell.angle_gamma   90.00
#
_symmetry.space_group_name_H-M   'P 1'
#
loop_
_entity.id
_entity.type
_entity.pdbx_description
1 polymer ?
#
loop_
_entity_poly.entity_id
_entity_poly.type
_entity_poly.pdbx_seq_one_letter_code
_entity_poly.pdbx_strand_id
1 'polypeptide(L)' 'MEEIINKVCRHLPVNYTVALFMENGSAYVELIDPLCGKIELPDTADKTLTEQLNDALCVAKGWEIGG' A
#
# COMPACT_ATOMS: atom_id res chain seq x y z
N MET A 1 -10.92 -7.12 -7.54
CA MET A 1 -10.29 -6.68 -6.27
C MET A 1 -9.54 -7.83 -5.60
N GLU A 2 -10.11 -9.03 -5.52
CA GLU A 2 -9.38 -10.22 -5.02
C GLU A 2 -8.09 -10.54 -5.80
N GLU A 3 -8.08 -10.37 -7.12
CA GLU A 3 -6.89 -10.65 -7.94
C GLU A 3 -5.69 -9.75 -7.57
N ILE A 4 -5.91 -8.44 -7.40
CA ILE A 4 -4.84 -7.52 -7.01
C ILE A 4 -4.38 -7.79 -5.58
N ILE A 5 -5.29 -8.10 -4.66
CA ILE A 5 -4.94 -8.45 -3.28
C ILE A 5 -4.05 -9.70 -3.26
N ASN A 6 -4.43 -10.75 -4.00
CA ASN A 6 -3.62 -11.97 -4.10
C ASN A 6 -2.23 -11.69 -4.72
N LYS A 7 -2.17 -10.82 -5.75
CA LYS A 7 -0.91 -10.42 -6.37
C LYS A 7 -0.02 -9.65 -5.39
N VAL A 8 -0.58 -8.70 -4.64
CA VAL A 8 0.14 -7.94 -3.61
C VAL A 8 0.62 -8.88 -2.51
N CYS A 9 -0.26 -9.72 -1.93
CA CYS A 9 0.10 -10.70 -0.91
C CYS A 9 1.22 -11.65 -1.36
N ARG A 10 1.22 -12.08 -2.63
CA ARG A 10 2.27 -12.96 -3.18
C ARG A 10 3.64 -12.28 -3.29
N HIS A 11 3.66 -10.97 -3.43
CA HIS A 11 4.87 -10.19 -3.70
C HIS A 11 5.30 -9.28 -2.55
N LEU A 12 4.47 -9.17 -1.52
CA LEU A 12 4.74 -8.36 -0.34
C LEU A 12 5.95 -8.95 0.39
N PRO A 13 6.95 -8.12 0.78
CA PRO A 13 8.09 -8.60 1.50
C PRO A 13 7.70 -9.13 2.89
N VAL A 14 8.52 -10.04 3.42
CA VAL A 14 8.32 -10.61 4.75
C VAL A 14 8.20 -9.51 5.80
N ASN A 15 7.25 -9.68 6.72
CA ASN A 15 6.94 -8.80 7.84
C ASN A 15 6.34 -7.42 7.48
N TYR A 16 6.10 -7.11 6.20
CA TYR A 16 5.28 -5.96 5.83
C TYR A 16 3.79 -6.29 5.96
N THR A 17 3.00 -5.30 6.34
CA THR A 17 1.54 -5.40 6.41
C THR A 17 0.91 -4.29 5.59
N VAL A 18 -0.08 -4.62 4.77
CA VAL A 18 -0.90 -3.64 4.06
C VAL A 18 -2.27 -3.61 4.70
N ALA A 19 -2.71 -2.44 5.14
CA ALA A 19 -3.96 -2.25 5.85
C ALA A 19 -4.87 -1.26 5.11
N LEU A 20 -6.16 -1.57 5.07
CA LEU A 20 -7.20 -0.70 4.51
C LEU A 20 -7.86 0.08 5.65
N PHE A 21 -7.84 1.39 5.54
CA PHE A 21 -8.45 2.32 6.49
C PHE A 21 -9.64 3.02 5.85
N MET A 22 -10.61 3.37 6.69
CA MET A 22 -11.78 4.14 6.32
C MET A 22 -11.97 5.25 7.34
N GLU A 23 -11.95 6.50 6.89
CA GLU A 23 -12.10 7.68 7.74
C GLU A 23 -12.98 8.72 7.04
N ASN A 24 -13.99 9.23 7.73
CA ASN A 24 -14.87 10.31 7.26
C ASN A 24 -15.45 10.13 5.84
N GLY A 25 -15.74 8.88 5.44
CA GLY A 25 -16.30 8.56 4.13
C GLY A 25 -15.27 8.33 3.02
N SER A 26 -13.98 8.42 3.33
CA SER A 26 -12.87 8.08 2.44
C SER A 26 -12.26 6.74 2.83
N ALA A 27 -11.83 5.96 1.85
CA ALA A 27 -11.08 4.72 2.06
C ALA A 27 -9.66 4.89 1.49
N TYR A 28 -8.65 4.49 2.24
CA TYR A 28 -7.25 4.60 1.85
C TYR A 28 -6.42 3.44 2.38
N VAL A 29 -5.27 3.19 1.75
CA VAL A 29 -4.36 2.12 2.12
C VAL A 29 -3.17 2.70 2.89
N GLU A 30 -2.71 1.97 3.89
CA GLU A 30 -1.44 2.24 4.56
C GLU A 30 -0.52 1.02 4.45
N LEU A 31 0.77 1.29 4.27
CA LEU A 31 1.82 0.28 4.37
C LEU A 31 2.44 0.38 5.76
N ILE A 32 2.56 -0.76 6.43
CA ILE A 32 3.17 -0.87 7.75
C ILE A 32 4.45 -1.69 7.60
N ASP A 33 5.57 -1.04 7.89
CA ASP A 33 6.88 -1.63 8.02
C ASP A 33 7.10 -2.12 9.46
N PRO A 34 7.67 -3.33 9.63
CA PRO A 34 7.84 -3.93 10.95
C PRO A 34 8.89 -3.22 11.84
N LEU A 35 9.77 -2.40 11.25
CA LEU A 35 10.85 -1.70 11.94
C LEU A 35 10.51 -0.22 12.15
N CYS A 36 9.95 0.42 11.14
CA CYS A 36 9.68 1.85 11.07
C CYS A 36 8.22 2.22 11.35
N GLY A 37 7.31 1.24 11.36
CA GLY A 37 5.87 1.46 11.54
C GLY A 37 5.18 1.91 10.25
N LYS A 38 4.23 2.84 10.37
CA LYS A 38 3.47 3.33 9.20
C LYS A 38 4.40 4.06 8.22
N ILE A 39 4.37 3.64 6.96
CA ILE A 39 4.99 4.33 5.84
C ILE A 39 3.91 5.14 5.10
N GLU A 40 4.20 6.42 4.87
CA GLU A 40 3.39 7.27 4.01
C GLU A 40 3.52 6.83 2.56
N LEU A 41 2.38 6.53 1.94
CA LEU A 41 2.30 6.25 0.52
C LEU A 41 2.26 7.56 -0.27
N PRO A 42 2.76 7.56 -1.52
CA PRO A 42 2.62 8.71 -2.40
C PRO A 42 1.15 9.07 -2.61
N ASP A 43 0.92 10.35 -2.89
CA ASP A 43 -0.37 11.01 -3.05
C ASP A 43 -1.55 10.05 -3.35
N THR A 44 -2.40 9.86 -2.33
CA THR A 44 -3.50 8.89 -2.32
C THR A 44 -4.84 9.53 -2.65
N ALA A 45 -4.92 10.87 -2.74
CA ALA A 45 -6.16 11.62 -2.82
C ALA A 45 -6.94 11.37 -4.13
N ASP A 46 -6.23 11.19 -5.25
CA ASP A 46 -6.82 10.95 -6.57
C ASP A 46 -6.70 9.49 -7.04
N LYS A 47 -6.11 8.61 -6.23
CA LYS A 47 -5.81 7.22 -6.61
C LYS A 47 -6.89 6.26 -6.15
N THR A 48 -7.24 5.31 -7.01
CA THR A 48 -8.10 4.18 -6.64
C THR A 48 -7.40 3.28 -5.61
N LEU A 49 -8.15 2.53 -4.81
CA LEU A 49 -7.59 1.56 -3.86
C LEU A 49 -6.63 0.56 -4.51
N THR A 50 -6.88 0.17 -5.76
CA THR A 50 -6.00 -0.73 -6.53
C THR A 50 -4.65 -0.08 -6.80
N GLU A 51 -4.62 1.21 -7.13
CA GLU A 51 -3.39 1.97 -7.35
C GLU A 51 -2.62 2.14 -6.04
N GLN A 52 -3.33 2.51 -4.96
CA GLN A 52 -2.71 2.63 -3.64
C GLN A 52 -2.10 1.30 -3.14
N LEU A 53 -2.77 0.17 -3.40
CA LEU A 53 -2.23 -1.18 -3.12
C LEU A 53 -0.95 -1.47 -3.91
N ASN A 54 -0.89 -1.01 -5.17
CA ASN A 54 0.29 -1.19 -6.02
C ASN A 54 1.43 -0.28 -5.58
N ASP A 55 1.14 0.97 -5.22
CA ASP A 55 2.11 1.90 -4.62
C ASP A 55 2.69 1.32 -3.32
N ALA A 56 1.85 0.77 -2.43
CA ALA A 56 2.28 0.10 -1.23
C ALA A 56 3.25 -1.07 -1.52
N LEU A 57 2.96 -1.86 -2.55
CA LEU A 57 3.84 -2.94 -2.97
C LEU A 57 5.18 -2.42 -3.52
N CYS A 58 5.16 -1.36 -4.33
CA CYS A 58 6.37 -0.74 -4.87
C CYS A 58 7.26 -0.17 -3.76
N VAL A 59 6.67 0.58 -2.83
CA VAL A 59 7.38 1.17 -1.68
C VAL A 59 7.95 0.08 -0.78
N ALA A 60 7.18 -0.98 -0.47
CA ALA A 60 7.66 -2.11 0.33
C ALA A 60 8.85 -2.83 -0.31
N LYS A 61 8.94 -2.83 -1.65
CA LYS A 61 10.07 -3.39 -2.40
C LYS A 61 11.27 -2.44 -2.52
N GLY A 62 11.18 -1.24 -1.95
CA GLY A 62 12.20 -0.21 -2.08
C GLY A 62 12.29 0.37 -3.49
N TRP A 63 11.20 0.30 -4.27
CA TRP A 63 11.17 0.95 -5.58
C TRP A 63 10.83 2.42 -5.39
N GLU A 64 11.72 3.30 -5.84
CA GLU A 64 11.40 4.71 -6.02
C GLU A 64 10.33 4.80 -7.12
N ILE A 65 9.10 4.98 -6.68
CA ILE A 65 7.97 5.53 -7.46
C ILE A 65 8.34 6.96 -7.84
N GLY A 66 9.21 7.07 -8.85
CA GLY A 66 9.76 8.34 -9.30
C GLY A 66 8.72 9.19 -10.02
N GLY A 67 8.63 10.44 -9.59
CA GLY A 67 8.45 11.65 -10.43
C GLY A 67 7.13 11.83 -11.15
#